data_AF-A0A330G215-F1
#
_entry.id   AF-A0A330G215-F1
#
_cell.length_a   1.000
_cell.length_b   1.000
_cell.length_c   1.000
_cell.angle_alpha   90.00
_cell.angle_beta   90.00
_cell.angle_gamma   90.00
#
_symmetry.space_group_name_H-M   'P 1'
#
loop_
_entity.id
_entity.type
_entity.pdbx_description
1 polymer ?
#
loop_
_entity_poly.entity_id
_entity_poly.type
_entity_poly.pdbx_seq_one_letter_code
_entity_poly.pdbx_strand_id
1 'polypeptide(L)'
;MRQSFMQVRLSERNTQYIYNKIRSLKHQANHLEFGNTEKIRTLAFKLGVLADSFNNYDVKSKTIDLLPNTIFTGIQNITSNSNLYRVKNDILFYENNLTASLLTWLKASLELKKFMVVQEDQIANGRSDISIFSSGVRVCIIESNLIQEHSTEVPIKSVITKGIFQLYTKYSDSVAQSFIVPPDLYLVLFCFDHKFVNIRKHTESALEDYQKENRNIKLEMMHSTHHQTIRFSLRESGGIFADKVVYINLTIANLRTKDKN
;
A
#
# COMPACT_ATOMS: atom_id res chain seq x y z
N MET A 1 14.88 15.14 18.02
CA MET A 1 14.87 14.29 16.81
C MET A 1 14.01 13.07 17.06
N ARG A 2 12.74 13.09 16.64
CA ARG A 2 11.93 11.87 16.56
C ARG A 2 12.06 11.37 15.12
N GLN A 3 12.94 10.41 14.86
CA GLN A 3 12.74 9.56 13.68
C GLN A 3 11.33 9.00 13.81
N SER A 4 10.48 9.22 12.80
CA SER A 4 9.09 8.78 12.91
C SER A 4 9.10 7.26 13.02
N PHE A 5 8.34 6.68 13.97
CA PHE A 5 8.27 5.22 14.14
C PHE A 5 7.89 4.47 12.84
N MET A 6 7.28 5.16 11.86
CA MET A 6 7.03 4.60 10.52
C MET A 6 8.31 4.39 9.70
N GLN A 7 9.32 5.27 9.82
CA GLN A 7 10.60 5.12 9.12
C GLN A 7 11.38 3.89 9.60
N VAL A 8 11.48 3.69 10.92
CA VAL A 8 12.15 2.51 11.50
C VAL A 8 11.52 1.20 10.99
N ARG A 9 10.19 1.16 10.90
CA ARG A 9 9.46 -0.04 10.43
C ARG A 9 9.50 -0.25 8.92
N LEU A 10 9.70 0.81 8.13
CA LEU A 10 9.95 0.67 6.69
C LEU A 10 11.35 0.10 6.46
N SER A 11 12.35 0.55 7.21
CA SER A 11 13.70 -0.04 7.13
C SER A 11 13.72 -1.52 7.55
N GLU A 12 12.99 -1.91 8.60
CA GLU A 12 12.86 -3.31 9.02
C GLU A 12 12.14 -4.17 7.96
N ARG A 13 11.01 -3.70 7.43
CA ARG A 13 10.26 -4.34 6.33
C ARG A 13 11.18 -4.60 5.14
N ASN A 14 11.88 -3.55 4.69
CA ASN A 14 12.72 -3.61 3.51
C ASN A 14 13.90 -4.56 3.71
N THR A 15 14.55 -4.49 4.88
CA THR A 15 15.64 -5.40 5.26
C THR A 15 15.17 -6.86 5.31
N GLN A 16 13.99 -7.12 5.86
CA GLN A 16 13.43 -8.47 5.91
C GLN A 16 13.09 -9.00 4.51
N TYR A 17 12.50 -8.17 3.66
CA TYR A 17 12.18 -8.54 2.27
C TYR A 17 13.45 -8.91 1.50
N ILE A 18 14.46 -8.04 1.60
CA ILE A 18 15.80 -8.24 1.06
C ILE A 18 16.39 -9.57 1.50
N TYR A 19 16.40 -9.82 2.81
CA TYR A 19 16.96 -11.04 3.39
C TYR A 19 16.28 -12.29 2.85
N ASN A 20 14.94 -12.27 2.77
CA ASN A 20 14.15 -13.37 2.24
C ASN A 20 14.45 -13.59 0.75
N LYS A 21 14.64 -12.52 -0.04
CA LYS A 21 15.02 -12.61 -1.46
C LYS A 21 16.38 -13.28 -1.63
N ILE A 22 17.38 -12.89 -0.84
CA ILE A 22 18.71 -13.53 -0.85
C ILE A 22 18.58 -15.02 -0.53
N ARG A 23 17.82 -15.38 0.51
CA ARG A 23 17.64 -16.80 0.89
C ARG A 23 16.95 -17.61 -0.20
N SER A 24 15.93 -17.05 -0.85
CA SER A 24 15.25 -17.68 -1.98
C SER A 24 16.21 -17.91 -3.16
N LEU A 25 17.02 -16.91 -3.52
CA LEU A 25 18.03 -17.04 -4.58
C LEU A 25 19.11 -18.07 -4.22
N LYS A 26 19.58 -18.10 -2.97
CA LYS A 26 20.49 -19.15 -2.47
C LYS A 26 19.89 -20.54 -2.62
N HIS A 27 18.61 -20.70 -2.26
CA HIS A 27 17.92 -21.97 -2.41
C HIS A 27 17.84 -22.38 -3.89
N GLN A 28 17.48 -21.46 -4.79
CA GLN A 28 17.48 -21.72 -6.24
C GLN A 28 18.87 -22.13 -6.75
N ALA A 29 19.93 -21.45 -6.28
CA ALA A 29 21.31 -21.77 -6.64
C ALA A 29 21.69 -23.21 -6.24
N ASN A 30 21.31 -23.64 -5.04
CA ASN A 30 21.61 -24.97 -4.52
C ASN A 30 20.89 -26.11 -5.27
N HIS A 31 19.84 -25.80 -6.02
CA HIS A 31 19.05 -26.78 -6.78
C HIS A 31 19.21 -26.59 -8.31
N LEU A 32 20.26 -25.89 -8.74
CA LEU A 32 20.60 -25.78 -10.15
C LEU A 32 21.20 -27.10 -10.65
N GLU A 33 20.59 -27.65 -11.69
CA GLU A 33 21.15 -28.79 -12.43
C GLU A 33 22.37 -28.36 -13.24
N PHE A 34 23.38 -29.24 -13.26
CA PHE A 34 24.59 -29.05 -14.06
C PHE A 34 24.21 -28.96 -15.55
N GLY A 35 24.75 -27.95 -16.25
CA GLY A 35 24.50 -27.75 -17.69
C GLY A 35 23.29 -26.88 -18.05
N ASN A 36 22.47 -26.44 -17.08
CA ASN A 36 21.35 -25.53 -17.37
C ASN A 36 21.80 -24.06 -17.46
N THR A 37 22.46 -23.70 -18.57
CA THR A 37 23.08 -22.38 -18.79
C THR A 37 22.08 -21.23 -18.73
N GLU A 38 20.83 -21.45 -19.15
CA GLU A 38 19.77 -20.43 -19.12
C GLU A 38 19.34 -20.08 -17.69
N LYS A 39 19.11 -21.09 -16.84
CA LYS A 39 18.79 -20.86 -15.42
C LYS A 39 19.97 -20.21 -14.69
N ILE A 40 21.20 -20.58 -15.02
CA ILE A 40 22.42 -19.96 -14.48
C ILE A 40 22.49 -18.47 -14.85
N ARG A 41 22.30 -18.12 -16.13
CA ARG A 41 22.29 -16.71 -16.59
C ARG A 41 21.18 -15.90 -15.91
N THR A 42 19.99 -16.48 -15.79
CA THR A 42 18.84 -15.85 -15.12
C THR A 42 19.14 -15.58 -13.64
N LEU A 43 19.74 -16.54 -12.95
CA LEU A 43 20.11 -16.38 -11.55
C LEU A 43 21.19 -15.31 -11.37
N ALA A 44 22.23 -15.32 -12.20
CA ALA A 44 23.29 -14.33 -12.19
C ALA A 44 22.75 -12.91 -12.42
N PHE A 45 21.83 -12.74 -13.39
CA PHE A 45 21.14 -11.47 -13.63
C PHE A 45 20.36 -11.00 -12.39
N LYS A 46 19.56 -11.90 -11.76
CA LYS A 46 18.81 -11.57 -10.54
C LYS A 46 19.71 -11.16 -9.38
N LEU A 47 20.86 -11.81 -9.22
CA LEU A 47 21.86 -11.46 -8.21
C LEU A 47 22.51 -10.10 -8.51
N GLY A 48 22.85 -9.83 -9.77
CA GLY A 48 23.38 -8.53 -10.20
C GLY A 48 22.42 -7.38 -9.91
N VAL A 49 21.16 -7.51 -10.33
CA VAL A 49 20.10 -6.53 -10.05
C VAL A 49 19.94 -6.29 -8.54
N LEU A 50 20.00 -7.35 -7.73
CA LEU A 50 19.91 -7.24 -6.28
C LEU A 50 21.09 -6.44 -5.71
N ALA A 51 22.32 -6.75 -6.12
CA ALA A 51 23.54 -6.08 -5.67
C ALA A 51 23.56 -4.59 -6.06
N ASP A 52 23.26 -4.26 -7.31
CA ASP A 52 23.20 -2.87 -7.79
C ASP A 52 22.18 -2.05 -7.02
N SER A 53 21.05 -2.68 -6.72
CA SER A 53 19.98 -2.02 -6.02
C SER A 53 20.34 -1.81 -4.54
N PHE A 54 20.99 -2.78 -3.89
CA PHE A 54 21.51 -2.66 -2.52
C PHE A 54 22.51 -1.53 -2.37
N ASN A 55 23.44 -1.41 -3.32
CA ASN A 55 24.45 -0.34 -3.33
C ASN A 55 23.78 1.05 -3.35
N ASN A 56 22.58 1.14 -3.90
CA ASN A 56 21.80 2.38 -4.01
C ASN A 56 20.67 2.50 -2.97
N TYR A 57 20.57 1.56 -2.03
CA TYR A 57 19.43 1.47 -1.12
C TYR A 57 19.30 2.72 -0.24
N ASP A 58 20.39 3.17 0.40
CA ASP A 58 20.37 4.31 1.32
C ASP A 58 20.00 5.65 0.66
N VAL A 59 20.37 5.82 -0.61
CA VAL A 59 20.06 7.04 -1.38
C VAL A 59 18.59 7.04 -1.79
N LYS A 60 18.08 5.89 -2.23
CA LYS A 60 16.69 5.77 -2.69
C LYS A 60 15.70 5.68 -1.50
N SER A 61 16.09 5.05 -0.39
CA SER A 61 15.25 4.85 0.80
C SER A 61 14.89 6.18 1.47
N LYS A 62 15.86 7.07 1.69
CA LYS A 62 15.63 8.39 2.33
C LYS A 62 14.53 9.22 1.67
N THR A 63 14.42 9.12 0.33
CA THR A 63 13.42 9.87 -0.43
C THR A 63 12.04 9.20 -0.31
N ILE A 64 11.98 7.88 -0.41
CA ILE A 64 10.76 7.06 -0.26
C ILE A 64 10.20 7.14 1.18
N ASP A 65 11.07 7.24 2.18
CA ASP A 65 10.72 7.34 3.60
C ASP A 65 9.91 8.60 3.95
N LEU A 66 9.82 9.57 3.04
CA LEU A 66 8.98 10.76 3.18
C LEU A 66 7.51 10.50 2.79
N LEU A 67 7.23 9.48 1.98
CA LEU A 67 5.89 9.21 1.46
C LEU A 67 4.85 8.96 2.55
N PRO A 68 5.09 8.12 3.58
CA PRO A 68 4.06 7.82 4.57
C PRO A 68 3.60 9.07 5.32
N ASN A 69 4.53 9.93 5.73
CA ASN A 69 4.20 11.17 6.42
C ASN A 69 3.49 12.15 5.48
N THR A 70 3.93 12.25 4.22
CA THR A 70 3.31 13.16 3.23
C THR A 70 1.86 12.75 2.93
N ILE A 71 1.61 11.45 2.75
CA ILE A 71 0.26 10.89 2.54
C ILE A 71 -0.60 11.12 3.77
N PHE A 72 -0.07 10.81 4.96
CA PHE A 72 -0.78 11.00 6.22
C PHE A 72 -1.18 12.46 6.45
N THR A 73 -0.26 13.42 6.27
CA THR A 73 -0.56 14.85 6.40
C THR A 73 -1.61 15.30 5.37
N GLY A 74 -1.55 14.78 4.13
CA GLY A 74 -2.56 15.06 3.12
C GLY A 74 -3.96 14.60 3.53
N ILE A 75 -4.06 13.37 4.03
CA ILE A 75 -5.30 12.83 4.58
C ILE A 75 -5.79 13.68 5.76
N GLN A 76 -4.91 14.07 6.68
CA GLN A 76 -5.27 14.94 7.80
C GLN A 76 -5.83 16.28 7.31
N ASN A 77 -5.21 16.91 6.33
CA ASN A 77 -5.70 18.16 5.76
C ASN A 77 -7.09 18.02 5.13
N ILE A 78 -7.36 16.90 4.46
CA ILE A 78 -8.71 16.62 3.93
C ILE A 78 -9.70 16.47 5.09
N THR A 79 -9.38 15.68 6.12
CA THR A 79 -10.28 15.45 7.25
C THR A 79 -10.57 16.73 8.05
N SER A 80 -9.57 17.55 8.34
CA SER A 80 -9.71 18.83 9.06
C SER A 80 -10.51 19.86 8.28
N ASN A 81 -10.50 19.78 6.95
CA ASN A 81 -11.23 20.67 6.06
C ASN A 81 -12.43 19.98 5.39
N SER A 82 -12.94 18.90 5.99
CA SER A 82 -13.97 18.05 5.39
C SER A 82 -15.20 18.83 4.91
N ASN A 83 -15.62 19.89 5.61
CA ASN A 83 -16.74 20.73 5.16
C ASN A 83 -16.53 21.39 3.78
N LEU A 84 -15.30 21.65 3.33
CA LEU A 84 -15.03 22.20 2.00
C LEU A 84 -15.32 21.21 0.87
N TYR A 85 -15.31 19.92 1.19
CA TYR A 85 -15.56 18.84 0.22
C TYR A 85 -17.00 18.35 0.27
N ARG A 86 -17.84 18.99 1.09
CA ARG A 86 -19.26 18.66 1.19
C ARG A 86 -19.97 19.11 -0.08
N VAL A 87 -20.77 18.23 -0.68
CA VAL A 87 -21.46 18.53 -1.94
C VAL A 87 -22.86 19.09 -1.69
N LYS A 88 -23.77 18.28 -1.15
CA LYS A 88 -25.16 18.65 -0.83
C LYS A 88 -25.62 17.95 0.45
N ASN A 89 -26.85 18.21 0.91
CA ASN A 89 -27.38 17.57 2.11
C ASN A 89 -27.63 16.06 1.93
N ASP A 90 -28.01 15.63 0.73
CA ASP A 90 -28.40 14.24 0.48
C ASP A 90 -27.21 13.35 0.12
N ILE A 91 -26.17 13.92 -0.50
CA ILE A 91 -24.89 13.28 -0.77
C ILE A 91 -23.80 14.18 -0.19
N LEU A 92 -23.25 13.75 0.93
CA LEU A 92 -22.29 14.58 1.66
C LEU A 92 -20.93 14.59 0.98
N PHE A 93 -20.45 13.46 0.48
CA PHE A 93 -19.13 13.34 -0.13
C PHE A 93 -19.13 12.48 -1.39
N TYR A 94 -18.24 12.79 -2.33
CA TYR A 94 -17.88 11.92 -3.45
C TYR A 94 -16.44 11.43 -3.30
N GLU A 95 -16.22 10.14 -3.49
CA GLU A 95 -14.92 9.49 -3.42
C GLU A 95 -13.91 10.17 -4.35
N ASN A 96 -14.26 10.34 -5.62
CA ASN A 96 -13.41 10.96 -6.63
C ASN A 96 -12.94 12.37 -6.23
N ASN A 97 -13.79 13.16 -5.55
CA ASN A 97 -13.42 14.51 -5.11
C ASN A 97 -12.39 14.47 -3.98
N LEU A 98 -12.56 13.54 -3.03
CA LEU A 98 -11.62 13.35 -1.91
C LEU A 98 -10.29 12.79 -2.41
N THR A 99 -10.33 11.82 -3.33
CA THR A 99 -9.16 11.26 -4.01
C THR A 99 -8.42 12.33 -4.83
N ALA A 100 -9.13 13.15 -5.60
CA ALA A 100 -8.53 14.25 -6.36
C ALA A 100 -7.89 15.32 -5.45
N SER A 101 -8.47 15.54 -4.27
CA SER A 101 -7.89 16.44 -3.26
C SER A 101 -6.58 15.88 -2.71
N LEU A 102 -6.53 14.58 -2.42
CA LEU A 102 -5.30 13.90 -2.01
C LEU A 102 -4.24 13.94 -3.12
N LEU A 103 -4.64 13.69 -4.36
CA LEU A 103 -3.76 13.80 -5.53
C LEU A 103 -3.13 15.19 -5.64
N THR A 104 -3.94 16.25 -5.49
CA THR A 104 -3.48 17.64 -5.58
C THR A 104 -2.47 17.96 -4.49
N TRP A 105 -2.75 17.53 -3.25
CA TRP A 105 -1.81 17.65 -2.14
C TRP A 105 -0.49 16.92 -2.42
N LEU A 106 -0.56 15.68 -2.91
CA LEU A 106 0.61 14.86 -3.20
C LEU A 106 1.47 15.46 -4.30
N LYS A 107 0.86 15.96 -5.39
CA LYS A 107 1.56 16.66 -6.46
C LYS A 107 2.33 17.85 -5.90
N ALA A 108 1.66 18.75 -5.18
CA ALA A 108 2.31 19.94 -4.61
C ALA A 108 3.41 19.58 -3.59
N SER A 109 3.19 18.58 -2.74
CA SER A 109 4.11 18.22 -1.65
C SER A 109 5.35 17.43 -2.11
N LEU A 110 5.27 16.81 -3.30
CA LEU A 110 6.31 15.92 -3.82
C LEU A 110 7.01 16.44 -5.08
N GLU A 111 6.52 17.52 -5.69
CA GLU A 111 7.07 18.12 -6.92
C GLU A 111 8.59 18.37 -6.81
N LEU A 112 9.03 19.06 -5.75
CA LEU A 112 10.45 19.39 -5.53
C LEU A 112 11.32 18.17 -5.18
N LYS A 113 10.71 17.00 -4.97
CA LYS A 113 11.39 15.77 -4.51
C LYS A 113 11.57 14.75 -5.64
N LYS A 114 11.39 15.16 -6.91
CA LYS A 114 11.54 14.31 -8.11
C LYS A 114 10.61 13.08 -8.12
N PHE A 115 9.47 13.18 -7.45
CA PHE A 115 8.41 12.20 -7.63
C PHE A 115 7.49 12.63 -8.77
N MET A 116 6.98 11.64 -9.49
CA MET A 116 5.89 11.82 -10.42
C MET A 116 4.64 11.19 -9.82
N VAL A 117 3.55 11.95 -9.74
CA VAL A 117 2.27 11.49 -9.20
C VAL A 117 1.26 11.45 -10.34
N VAL A 118 0.75 10.27 -10.64
CA VAL A 118 -0.16 9.97 -11.75
C VAL A 118 -1.49 9.49 -11.20
N GLN A 119 -2.59 9.93 -11.79
CA GLN A 119 -3.94 9.44 -11.49
C GLN A 119 -4.37 8.42 -12.54
N GLU A 120 -5.27 7.50 -12.19
CA GLU A 120 -5.85 6.53 -13.15
C GLU A 120 -4.79 5.75 -13.94
N ASP A 121 -3.66 5.48 -13.28
CA ASP A 121 -2.51 4.82 -13.88
C ASP A 121 -2.84 3.36 -14.22
N GLN A 122 -2.50 2.93 -15.44
CA GLN A 122 -2.82 1.59 -15.91
C GLN A 122 -1.91 0.56 -15.24
N ILE A 123 -2.52 -0.42 -14.58
CA ILE A 123 -1.83 -1.49 -13.85
C ILE A 123 -2.44 -2.84 -14.24
N ALA A 124 -1.76 -3.56 -15.14
CA ALA A 124 -2.25 -4.79 -15.78
C ALA A 124 -3.72 -4.68 -16.21
N ASN A 125 -4.62 -5.39 -15.53
CA ASN A 125 -6.04 -5.50 -15.85
C ASN A 125 -6.91 -4.47 -15.11
N GLY A 126 -6.33 -3.38 -14.62
CA GLY A 126 -7.06 -2.33 -13.90
C GLY A 126 -6.36 -0.97 -13.96
N ARG A 127 -6.92 -0.02 -13.21
CA ARG A 127 -6.38 1.33 -13.02
C ARG A 127 -6.36 1.65 -11.55
N SER A 128 -5.22 2.14 -11.06
CA SER A 128 -5.13 2.66 -9.69
C SER A 128 -5.62 4.09 -9.63
N ASP A 129 -6.23 4.49 -8.52
CA ASP A 129 -6.60 5.88 -8.29
C ASP A 129 -5.38 6.81 -8.35
N ILE A 130 -4.31 6.49 -7.62
CA ILE A 130 -3.07 7.26 -7.59
C ILE A 130 -1.87 6.31 -7.59
N SER A 131 -0.94 6.53 -8.52
CA SER A 131 0.38 5.91 -8.55
C SER A 131 1.47 6.95 -8.38
N ILE A 132 2.44 6.66 -7.52
CA ILE A 132 3.61 7.50 -7.27
C ILE A 132 4.86 6.80 -7.77
N PHE A 133 5.64 7.53 -8.57
CA PHE A 133 6.87 7.07 -9.18
C PHE A 133 8.06 7.88 -8.67
N SER A 134 9.19 7.20 -8.48
CA SER A 134 10.50 7.82 -8.24
C SER A 134 11.48 7.27 -9.26
N SER A 135 12.16 8.16 -9.99
CA SER A 135 13.14 7.78 -11.02
C SER A 135 12.57 6.78 -12.05
N GLY A 136 11.32 7.00 -12.49
CA GLY A 136 10.63 6.15 -13.46
C GLY A 136 10.10 4.82 -12.91
N VAL A 137 10.32 4.52 -11.63
CA VAL A 137 9.87 3.28 -10.98
C VAL A 137 8.70 3.56 -10.05
N ARG A 138 7.65 2.71 -10.10
CA ARG A 138 6.49 2.82 -9.21
C ARG A 138 6.88 2.41 -7.79
N VAL A 139 6.73 3.33 -6.84
CA VAL A 139 7.13 3.14 -5.44
C VAL A 139 5.96 3.14 -4.47
N CYS A 140 4.81 3.66 -4.88
CA CYS A 140 3.59 3.64 -4.06
C CYS A 140 2.35 3.60 -4.95
N ILE A 141 1.32 2.88 -4.48
CA ILE A 141 -0.02 2.84 -5.06
C ILE A 141 -1.00 3.17 -3.95
N ILE A 142 -1.95 4.05 -4.24
CA ILE A 142 -3.03 4.41 -3.34
C ILE A 142 -4.34 4.05 -4.04
N GLU A 143 -5.16 3.26 -3.36
CA GLU A 143 -6.57 3.04 -3.67
C GLU A 143 -7.39 3.71 -2.57
N SER A 144 -8.46 4.39 -2.94
CA SER A 144 -9.33 5.11 -2.01
C SER A 144 -10.74 4.55 -2.09
N ASN A 145 -11.41 4.44 -0.95
CA ASN A 145 -12.81 4.06 -0.89
C ASN A 145 -13.58 4.98 0.06
N LEU A 146 -14.84 5.28 -0.26
CA LEU A 146 -15.73 6.08 0.59
C LEU A 146 -16.78 5.20 1.29
N ILE A 147 -16.85 5.34 2.62
CA ILE A 147 -17.86 4.73 3.48
C ILE A 147 -18.77 5.84 4.00
N GLN A 148 -20.02 5.83 3.56
CA GLN A 148 -21.06 6.75 4.02
C GLN A 148 -21.62 6.30 5.38
N GLU A 149 -22.14 7.23 6.17
CA GLU A 149 -22.70 6.97 7.52
C GLU A 149 -23.96 6.07 7.50
N HIS A 150 -24.72 6.11 6.40
CA HIS A 150 -26.01 5.43 6.25
C HIS A 150 -26.12 4.57 4.99
N SER A 151 -24.99 4.12 4.42
CA SER A 151 -25.07 3.15 3.31
C SER A 151 -25.59 1.82 3.84
N THR A 152 -26.91 1.63 3.75
CA THR A 152 -27.56 0.32 3.89
C THR A 152 -27.36 -0.52 2.62
N GLU A 153 -27.06 0.12 1.50
CA GLU A 153 -26.89 -0.52 0.20
C GLU A 153 -25.57 -1.30 0.07
N VAL A 154 -24.48 -0.84 0.70
CA VAL A 154 -23.18 -1.52 0.63
C VAL A 154 -22.57 -1.66 2.03
N PRO A 155 -22.45 -2.89 2.57
CA PRO A 155 -21.83 -3.11 3.87
C PRO A 155 -20.37 -2.64 3.92
N ILE A 156 -19.98 -1.97 5.01
CA ILE A 156 -18.60 -1.49 5.28
C ILE A 156 -17.54 -2.56 4.94
N LYS A 157 -17.80 -3.80 5.37
CA LYS A 157 -16.91 -4.94 5.12
C LYS A 157 -16.69 -5.19 3.63
N SER A 158 -17.73 -5.10 2.81
CA SER A 158 -17.64 -5.31 1.36
C SER A 158 -16.74 -4.27 0.69
N VAL A 159 -16.89 -3.00 1.08
CA VAL A 159 -16.02 -1.90 0.60
C VAL A 159 -14.56 -2.17 0.94
N ILE A 160 -14.28 -2.60 2.17
CA ILE A 160 -12.92 -2.94 2.61
C ILE A 160 -12.38 -4.14 1.83
N THR A 161 -13.14 -5.23 1.73
CA THR A 161 -12.74 -6.44 0.99
C THR A 161 -12.42 -6.12 -0.47
N LYS A 162 -13.25 -5.31 -1.13
CA LYS A 162 -13.03 -4.89 -2.52
C LYS A 162 -11.71 -4.14 -2.70
N GLY A 163 -11.43 -3.16 -1.84
CA GLY A 163 -10.17 -2.40 -1.90
C GLY A 163 -8.93 -3.28 -1.66
N ILE A 164 -9.02 -4.22 -0.71
CA ILE A 164 -7.94 -5.17 -0.44
C ILE A 164 -7.71 -6.09 -1.65
N PHE A 165 -8.78 -6.59 -2.26
CA PHE A 165 -8.71 -7.41 -3.46
C PHE A 165 -8.08 -6.64 -4.64
N GLN A 166 -8.43 -5.37 -4.85
CA GLN A 166 -7.82 -4.55 -5.90
C GLN A 166 -6.30 -4.41 -5.69
N LEU A 167 -5.87 -4.02 -4.49
CA LEU A 167 -4.46 -3.86 -4.16
C LEU A 167 -3.67 -5.18 -4.28
N TYR A 168 -4.21 -6.27 -3.74
CA TYR A 168 -3.51 -7.55 -3.69
C TYR A 168 -3.56 -8.29 -5.03
N THR A 169 -4.74 -8.48 -5.61
CA THR A 169 -4.89 -9.35 -6.79
C THR A 169 -4.59 -8.61 -8.09
N LYS A 170 -4.95 -7.33 -8.23
CA LYS A 170 -4.76 -6.61 -9.50
C LYS A 170 -3.39 -5.95 -9.61
N TYR A 171 -2.93 -5.33 -8.52
CA TYR A 171 -1.78 -4.45 -8.60
C TYR A 171 -0.48 -5.10 -8.15
N SER A 172 -0.50 -5.90 -7.09
CA SER A 172 0.76 -6.40 -6.54
C SER A 172 1.50 -7.43 -7.43
N ASP A 173 0.79 -8.10 -8.36
CA ASP A 173 1.39 -9.04 -9.32
C ASP A 173 1.99 -8.37 -10.55
N SER A 174 1.57 -7.15 -10.85
CA SER A 174 1.87 -6.46 -12.11
C SER A 174 2.91 -5.36 -11.97
N VAL A 175 3.36 -5.06 -10.75
CA VAL A 175 4.48 -4.13 -10.55
C VAL A 175 5.79 -4.87 -10.72
N ALA A 176 6.48 -4.58 -11.83
CA ALA A 176 7.84 -5.05 -12.06
C ALA A 176 8.72 -4.75 -10.83
N GLN A 177 9.30 -5.78 -10.22
CA GLN A 177 10.24 -5.71 -9.11
C GLN A 177 11.60 -5.12 -9.56
N SER A 178 11.58 -3.96 -10.19
CA SER A 178 12.77 -3.18 -10.59
C SER A 178 13.44 -2.51 -9.39
N PHE A 179 12.72 -2.43 -8.27
CA PHE A 179 13.24 -2.00 -6.98
C PHE A 179 13.45 -3.21 -6.07
N ILE A 180 14.40 -3.13 -5.14
CA ILE A 180 14.68 -4.24 -4.20
C ILE A 180 13.45 -4.63 -3.38
N VAL A 181 12.53 -3.69 -3.19
CA VAL A 181 11.36 -3.84 -2.34
C VAL A 181 10.10 -3.50 -3.13
N PRO A 182 8.99 -4.21 -2.89
CA PRO A 182 7.74 -3.93 -3.59
C PRO A 182 7.20 -2.55 -3.20
N PRO A 183 6.40 -1.90 -4.07
CA PRO A 183 5.81 -0.60 -3.77
C PRO A 183 5.01 -0.66 -2.46
N ASP A 184 4.95 0.47 -1.74
CA ASP A 184 4.02 0.62 -0.64
C ASP A 184 2.59 0.70 -1.17
N LEU A 185 1.71 -0.17 -0.69
CA LEU A 185 0.29 -0.11 -1.03
C LEU A 185 -0.47 0.60 0.10
N TYR A 186 -1.37 1.51 -0.28
CA TYR A 186 -2.25 2.21 0.65
C TYR A 186 -3.71 1.99 0.26
N LEU A 187 -4.52 1.66 1.26
CA LEU A 187 -5.98 1.72 1.16
C LEU A 187 -6.46 2.90 2.01
N VAL A 188 -6.92 3.98 1.39
CA VAL A 188 -7.44 5.14 2.10
C VAL A 188 -8.95 5.00 2.22
N LEU A 189 -9.43 4.81 3.44
CA LEU A 189 -10.87 4.74 3.72
C LEU A 189 -11.34 6.10 4.20
N PHE A 190 -12.01 6.84 3.32
CA PHE A 190 -12.77 8.02 3.70
C PHE A 190 -14.04 7.56 4.40
N CYS A 191 -14.20 7.88 5.68
CA CYS A 191 -15.34 7.44 6.47
C CYS A 191 -16.09 8.64 7.02
N PHE A 192 -17.35 8.79 6.67
CA PHE A 192 -18.19 9.84 7.24
C PHE A 192 -18.82 9.40 8.56
N ASP A 193 -18.51 10.11 9.66
CA ASP A 193 -19.04 9.90 11.01
C ASP A 193 -18.90 8.49 11.61
N HIS A 194 -17.96 7.69 11.10
CA HIS A 194 -17.69 6.36 11.65
C HIS A 194 -16.71 6.39 12.83
N LYS A 195 -16.96 5.52 13.81
CA LYS A 195 -16.03 5.26 14.91
C LYS A 195 -14.88 4.38 14.41
N PHE A 196 -13.63 4.77 14.67
CA PHE A 196 -12.43 4.02 14.27
C PHE A 196 -12.46 2.54 14.70
N VAL A 197 -13.01 2.27 15.89
CA VAL A 197 -13.16 0.90 16.43
C VAL A 197 -14.05 0.03 15.53
N ASN A 198 -15.13 0.58 14.97
CA ASN A 198 -16.02 -0.18 14.10
C ASN A 198 -15.34 -0.51 12.77
N ILE A 199 -14.66 0.47 12.16
CA ILE A 199 -13.91 0.26 10.92
C ILE A 199 -12.80 -0.79 11.12
N ARG A 200 -12.10 -0.76 12.26
CA ARG A 200 -11.09 -1.77 12.62
C ARG A 200 -11.69 -3.17 12.71
N LYS A 201 -12.79 -3.35 13.44
CA LYS A 201 -13.48 -4.66 13.53
C LYS A 201 -13.92 -5.18 12.17
N HIS A 202 -14.49 -4.32 11.32
CA HIS A 202 -14.86 -4.72 9.95
C HIS A 202 -13.65 -5.04 9.09
N THR A 203 -12.52 -4.34 9.28
CA THR A 203 -11.26 -4.66 8.60
C THR A 203 -10.74 -6.03 9.00
N GLU A 204 -10.63 -6.30 10.30
CA GLU A 204 -10.20 -7.60 10.83
C GLU A 204 -11.10 -8.73 10.31
N SER A 205 -12.41 -8.53 10.34
CA SER A 205 -13.37 -9.50 9.81
C SER A 205 -13.28 -9.69 8.29
N ALA A 206 -13.02 -8.63 7.51
CA ALA A 206 -12.79 -8.72 6.06
C ALA A 206 -11.53 -9.53 5.74
N LEU A 207 -10.48 -9.29 6.51
CA LEU A 207 -9.18 -9.95 6.39
C LEU A 207 -9.25 -11.44 6.74
N GLU A 208 -9.96 -11.80 7.80
CA GLU A 208 -10.21 -13.20 8.17
C GLU A 208 -10.95 -13.96 7.07
N ASP A 209 -11.99 -13.38 6.51
CA ASP A 209 -12.76 -14.03 5.46
C ASP A 209 -11.96 -14.16 4.16
N TYR A 210 -11.20 -13.11 3.80
CA TYR A 210 -10.29 -13.18 2.67
C TYR A 210 -9.27 -14.32 2.80
N GLN A 211 -8.70 -14.52 4.00
CA GLN A 211 -7.80 -15.64 4.27
C GLN A 211 -8.51 -17.00 4.21
N LYS A 212 -9.74 -17.12 4.71
CA LYS A 212 -10.52 -18.38 4.64
C LYS A 212 -10.81 -18.79 3.20
N GLU A 213 -11.14 -17.81 2.35
CA GLU A 213 -11.41 -18.01 0.93
C GLU A 213 -10.13 -18.33 0.14
N ASN A 214 -8.97 -17.84 0.59
CA ASN A 214 -7.67 -18.01 -0.08
C ASN A 214 -6.67 -18.74 0.83
N ARG A 215 -6.80 -20.07 0.95
CA ARG A 215 -6.05 -20.90 1.92
C ARG A 215 -4.52 -20.87 1.77
N ASN A 216 -4.01 -20.50 0.60
CA ASN A 216 -2.57 -20.33 0.31
C ASN A 216 -2.02 -18.97 0.77
N ILE A 217 -2.88 -18.05 1.17
CA ILE A 217 -2.51 -16.73 1.69
C ILE A 217 -2.47 -16.81 3.21
N LYS A 218 -1.35 -16.37 3.78
CA LYS A 218 -1.20 -16.13 5.21
C LYS A 218 -1.22 -14.64 5.49
N LEU A 219 -2.10 -14.24 6.39
CA LEU A 219 -2.25 -12.89 6.87
C LEU A 219 -1.44 -12.67 8.14
N GLU A 220 -0.79 -11.51 8.23
CA GLU A 220 -0.11 -11.07 9.43
C GLU A 220 -0.42 -9.59 9.68
N MET A 221 -1.17 -9.33 10.76
CA MET A 221 -1.41 -7.98 11.24
C MET A 221 -0.11 -7.45 11.85
N MET A 222 0.40 -6.36 11.30
CA MET A 222 1.56 -5.67 11.85
C MET A 222 1.08 -4.65 12.87
N HIS A 223 1.86 -4.41 13.94
CA HIS A 223 1.49 -3.47 14.98
C HIS A 223 0.98 -2.13 14.41
N SER A 224 -0.22 -1.72 14.83
CA SER A 224 -0.82 -0.44 14.48
C SER A 224 0.02 0.71 15.07
N THR A 225 0.57 1.60 14.23
CA THR A 225 1.37 2.75 14.68
C THR A 225 0.54 3.96 15.09
N HIS A 226 -0.72 4.03 14.62
CA HIS A 226 -1.63 5.13 14.90
C HIS A 226 -3.07 4.61 14.91
N HIS A 227 -3.99 5.19 15.70
CA HIS A 227 -5.39 4.74 15.74
C HIS A 227 -6.08 4.80 14.36
N GLN A 228 -5.58 5.64 13.46
CA GLN A 228 -6.07 5.82 12.11
C GLN A 228 -5.43 4.87 11.09
N THR A 229 -4.35 4.15 11.41
CA THR A 229 -3.64 3.33 10.43
C THR A 229 -3.53 1.89 10.90
N ILE A 230 -3.89 0.96 10.02
CA ILE A 230 -3.75 -0.48 10.19
C ILE A 230 -2.76 -0.95 9.13
N ARG A 231 -1.68 -1.60 9.55
CA ARG A 231 -0.73 -2.22 8.63
C ARG A 231 -0.85 -3.72 8.71
N PHE A 232 -0.90 -4.39 7.57
CA PHE A 232 -0.92 -5.84 7.51
C PHE A 232 -0.15 -6.32 6.29
N SER A 233 0.25 -7.58 6.32
CA SER A 233 0.85 -8.26 5.19
C SER A 233 0.05 -9.48 4.75
N LEU A 234 0.04 -9.71 3.44
CA LEU A 234 -0.52 -10.88 2.80
C LEU A 234 0.63 -11.65 2.16
N ARG A 235 0.84 -12.89 2.59
CA ARG A 235 1.95 -13.74 2.17
C ARG A 235 1.41 -14.98 1.46
N GLU A 236 1.75 -15.15 0.20
CA GLU A 236 1.45 -16.38 -0.54
C GLU A 236 2.63 -17.34 -0.45
N SER A 237 2.38 -18.60 -0.11
CA SER A 237 3.44 -19.60 0.05
C SER A 237 3.10 -20.90 -0.68
N GLY A 238 3.87 -21.25 -1.71
CA GLY A 238 3.93 -22.59 -2.30
C GLY A 238 4.97 -23.51 -1.66
N GLY A 239 5.69 -23.05 -0.63
CA GLY A 239 6.76 -23.81 0.04
C GLY A 239 7.30 -23.15 1.33
N ILE A 240 8.56 -23.42 1.68
CA ILE A 240 9.24 -22.90 2.90
C ILE A 240 9.42 -21.37 2.87
N PHE A 241 9.45 -20.77 1.68
CA PHE A 241 9.58 -19.34 1.47
C PHE A 241 8.33 -18.80 0.76
N ALA A 242 7.86 -17.62 1.17
CA ALA A 242 6.73 -16.97 0.52
C ALA A 242 7.11 -16.52 -0.90
N ASP A 243 6.33 -16.95 -1.89
CA ASP A 243 6.51 -16.58 -3.30
C ASP A 243 6.16 -15.10 -3.52
N LYS A 244 5.24 -14.59 -2.71
CA LYS A 244 4.76 -13.21 -2.75
C LYS A 244 4.50 -12.68 -1.35
N VAL A 245 5.00 -11.48 -1.07
CA VAL A 245 4.71 -10.76 0.18
C VAL A 245 4.29 -9.34 -0.18
N VAL A 246 3.08 -8.99 0.22
CA VAL A 246 2.48 -7.68 -0.03
C VAL A 246 2.20 -7.01 1.29
N TYR A 247 2.55 -5.72 1.40
CA TYR A 247 2.30 -4.91 2.58
C TYR A 247 1.26 -3.85 2.23
N ILE A 248 0.19 -3.78 3.02
CA ILE A 248 -0.89 -2.81 2.82
C ILE A 248 -0.99 -1.92 4.07
N ASN A 249 -1.05 -0.61 3.83
CA ASN A 249 -1.30 0.42 4.82
C ASN A 249 -2.74 0.92 4.66
N LEU A 250 -3.65 0.42 5.46
CA LEU A 250 -5.02 0.92 5.50
C LEU A 250 -5.07 2.15 6.41
N THR A 251 -5.47 3.30 5.86
CA THR A 251 -5.58 4.56 6.60
C THR A 251 -7.02 5.04 6.62
N ILE A 252 -7.55 5.25 7.83
CA ILE A 252 -8.92 5.69 8.08
C ILE A 252 -8.93 7.22 8.15
N ALA A 253 -9.53 7.85 7.14
CA ALA A 253 -9.76 9.28 7.02
C ALA A 253 -11.16 9.61 7.53
N ASN A 254 -11.28 9.96 8.81
CA ASN A 254 -12.58 10.29 9.41
C ASN A 254 -13.04 11.71 8.99
N LEU A 255 -14.08 11.78 8.19
CA LEU A 255 -14.72 13.01 7.75
C LEU A 255 -15.78 13.42 8.78
N ARG A 256 -15.65 14.63 9.34
CA ARG A 256 -16.56 15.16 10.36
C ARG A 256 -17.18 16.45 9.86
N THR A 257 -18.50 16.54 9.84
CA THR A 257 -19.16 17.81 9.54
C THR A 257 -19.37 18.62 10.81
N LYS A 258 -19.31 19.96 10.72
CA LYS A 258 -19.49 20.85 11.89
C LYS A 258 -20.92 20.84 12.44
N ASP A 259 -21.86 20.28 11.70
CA ASP A 259 -23.29 20.30 12.02
C ASP A 259 -23.69 19.21 13.02
N LYS A 260 -22.75 18.35 13.45
CA LYS A 260 -22.94 17.35 14.50
C LYS A 260 -21.98 17.57 15.66
N ASN A 261 -22.34 18.53 16.51
CA ASN A 261 -21.92 18.56 17.91
C ASN A 261 -23.12 18.22 18.78
#